data_AF-A0A533QEP2-F1
#
_entry.id   AF-A0A533QEP2-F1
#
_cell.length_a   1.000
_cell.length_b   1.000
_cell.length_c   1.000
_cell.angle_alpha   90.00
_cell.angle_beta   90.00
_cell.angle_gamma   90.00
#
_symmetry.space_group_name_H-M   'P 1'
#
loop_
_entity.id
_entity.type
_entity.pdbx_description
1 polymer ?
#
loop_
_entity_poly.entity_id
_entity_poly.type
_entity_poly.pdbx_seq_one_letter_code
_entity_poly.pdbx_strand_id
1 'polypeptide(L)'
;MQENMIDQIQQKYFDRNLPWIVHWELVYGCNLKCQHCYTFHEERKNYLSLPQMAKIIQQLKEMGTVFLTLSGGEPFVRDDIMDIIEMVRREFFCDHPFKCYIN
;
A
#
# COMPACT_ATOMS: atom_id res chain seq x y z
N MET A 1 -27.94 12.68 -11.20
CA MET A 1 -26.74 13.13 -10.48
C MET A 1 -25.58 12.92 -11.44
N GLN A 2 -24.74 13.93 -11.70
CA GLN A 2 -23.51 13.69 -12.47
C GLN A 2 -22.55 12.90 -11.59
N GLU A 3 -22.10 11.74 -12.07
CA GLU A 3 -21.00 11.01 -11.44
C GLU A 3 -19.74 11.86 -11.50
N ASN A 4 -19.09 12.03 -10.35
CA ASN A 4 -17.85 12.79 -10.28
C ASN A 4 -16.69 11.92 -10.82
N MET A 5 -15.53 12.53 -11.08
CA MET A 5 -14.37 11.84 -11.65
C MET A 5 -13.91 10.62 -10.82
N ILE A 6 -14.07 10.66 -9.49
CA ILE A 6 -13.70 9.56 -8.60
C ILE A 6 -14.64 8.38 -8.78
N ASP A 7 -15.95 8.63 -8.91
CA ASP A 7 -16.94 7.57 -9.14
C ASP A 7 -16.65 6.81 -10.44
N GLN A 8 -16.29 7.53 -11.51
CA GLN A 8 -15.94 6.94 -12.81
C GLN A 8 -14.66 6.09 -12.73
N ILE A 9 -13.64 6.58 -12.01
CA ILE A 9 -12.40 5.82 -11.78
C ILE A 9 -12.74 4.55 -11.01
N GLN A 10 -13.45 4.66 -9.89
CA GLN A 10 -13.83 3.53 -9.06
C GLN A 10 -14.60 2.48 -9.86
N GLN A 11 -15.60 2.89 -10.67
CA GLN A 11 -16.38 1.97 -11.50
C GLN A 11 -15.49 1.22 -12.49
N LYS A 12 -14.55 1.91 -13.15
CA LYS A 12 -13.63 1.29 -14.11
C LYS A 12 -12.74 0.22 -13.46
N TYR A 13 -12.23 0.47 -12.26
CA TYR A 13 -11.44 -0.51 -11.52
C TYR A 13 -12.29 -1.69 -11.04
N PHE A 14 -13.53 -1.44 -10.64
CA PHE A 14 -14.50 -2.48 -10.28
C PHE A 14 -14.80 -3.41 -11.47
N ASP A 15 -15.10 -2.84 -12.64
CA ASP A 15 -15.40 -3.60 -13.87
C ASP A 15 -14.21 -4.47 -14.33
N ARG A 16 -12.98 -4.02 -14.06
CA ARG A 16 -11.74 -4.76 -14.38
C ARG A 16 -11.29 -5.71 -13.27
N ASN A 17 -11.98 -5.75 -12.13
CA ASN A 17 -11.57 -6.49 -10.94
C ASN A 17 -10.13 -6.16 -10.48
N LEU A 18 -9.77 -4.87 -10.48
CA LEU A 18 -8.44 -4.38 -10.11
C LEU A 18 -8.51 -3.51 -8.84
N PRO A 19 -7.49 -3.56 -7.96
CA PRO A 19 -7.45 -2.75 -6.75
C PRO A 19 -6.96 -1.33 -7.04
N TRP A 20 -7.86 -0.35 -6.95
CA TRP A 20 -7.50 1.07 -7.08
C TRP A 20 -6.99 1.69 -5.78
N ILE A 21 -7.45 1.19 -4.62
CA ILE A 21 -6.96 1.55 -3.29
C ILE A 21 -6.46 0.27 -2.61
N VAL A 22 -5.26 0.31 -2.06
CA VAL A 22 -4.67 -0.78 -1.28
C VAL A 22 -4.26 -0.26 0.09
N HIS A 23 -4.69 -0.98 1.13
CA HIS A 23 -4.23 -0.80 2.50
C HIS A 23 -3.35 -2.00 2.86
N TRP A 24 -2.07 -1.76 3.14
CA TRP A 24 -1.10 -2.83 3.36
C TRP A 24 -0.46 -2.72 4.74
N GLU A 25 -0.71 -3.72 5.58
CA GLU A 25 -0.06 -3.90 6.87
C GLU A 25 1.36 -4.47 6.69
N LEU A 26 2.38 -3.65 6.92
CA LEU A 26 3.79 -4.01 6.69
C LEU A 26 4.38 -4.86 7.82
N VAL A 27 3.83 -4.69 9.03
CA VAL A 27 4.27 -5.33 10.26
C VAL A 27 3.08 -5.43 11.20
N TYR A 28 2.94 -6.55 11.91
CA TYR A 28 1.90 -6.72 12.94
C TYR A 28 2.41 -6.45 14.36
N GLY A 29 3.73 -6.42 14.55
CA GLY A 29 4.34 -6.07 15.83
C GLY A 29 4.21 -4.58 16.15
N CYS A 30 3.94 -4.28 17.41
CA CYS A 30 3.81 -2.91 17.91
C CYS A 30 4.38 -2.82 19.33
N ASN A 31 5.17 -1.77 19.61
CA ASN A 31 5.68 -1.47 20.95
C ASN A 31 4.63 -0.76 21.84
N LEU A 32 3.48 -0.37 21.28
CA LEU A 32 2.36 0.23 22.00
C LEU A 32 1.31 -0.81 22.41
N LYS A 33 0.55 -0.48 23.46
CA LYS A 33 -0.47 -1.35 24.08
C LYS A 33 -1.85 -0.68 24.13
N CYS A 34 -2.28 -0.15 22.99
CA CYS A 34 -3.55 0.58 22.88
C CYS A 34 -4.74 -0.35 23.13
N GLN A 35 -5.62 0.01 24.07
CA GLN A 35 -6.76 -0.83 24.50
C GLN A 35 -7.78 -1.14 23.40
N HIS A 36 -7.83 -0.32 22.35
CA HIS A 36 -8.75 -0.46 21.22
C HIS A 36 -8.10 -1.08 19.98
N CYS A 37 -6.83 -1.50 20.06
CA CYS A 37 -6.09 -1.97 18.90
C CYS A 37 -6.28 -3.47 18.70
N TYR A 38 -6.48 -3.87 17.44
CA TYR A 38 -6.60 -5.28 17.06
C TYR A 38 -5.25 -5.96 16.79
N THR A 39 -4.16 -5.18 16.73
CA THR A 39 -2.81 -5.71 16.42
C THR A 39 -2.17 -6.36 17.64
N PHE A 40 -1.21 -7.25 17.40
CA PHE A 40 -0.56 -7.99 18.47
C PHE A 40 0.46 -7.11 19.20
N HIS A 41 0.37 -7.04 20.53
CA HIS A 41 1.28 -6.28 21.40
C HIS A 41 2.65 -6.96 21.65
N GLU A 42 2.98 -7.97 20.86
CA GLU A 42 4.26 -8.68 20.92
C GLU A 42 5.11 -8.27 19.72
N GLU A 43 6.40 -8.06 19.96
CA GLU A 43 7.37 -7.85 18.88
C GLU A 43 7.44 -9.11 18.01
N ARG A 44 6.73 -9.10 16.89
CA ARG A 44 6.79 -10.16 15.88
C ARG A 44 7.54 -9.67 14.67
N LYS A 45 8.75 -10.20 14.47
CA LYS A 45 9.54 -10.02 13.24
C LYS A 45 9.09 -10.97 12.12
N ASN A 46 7.78 -11.18 11.98
CA ASN A 46 7.22 -11.98 10.90
C ASN A 46 6.61 -11.04 9.85
N TYR A 47 7.49 -10.52 8.99
CA TYR A 47 7.13 -9.64 7.89
C TYR A 47 7.89 -10.03 6.63
N LEU A 48 7.39 -9.62 5.47
CA LEU A 48 8.00 -9.94 4.18
C LEU A 48 9.37 -9.28 4.05
N SER A 49 10.34 -9.97 3.45
CA SER A 49 11.65 -9.39 3.12
C SER A 49 11.54 -8.28 2.07
N LEU A 50 12.53 -7.38 1.97
CA LEU A 50 12.57 -6.32 0.94
C LEU A 50 12.34 -6.85 -0.48
N PRO A 51 12.98 -7.96 -0.94
CA PRO A 51 12.73 -8.49 -2.29
C PRO A 51 11.29 -8.97 -2.50
N GLN A 52 10.66 -9.56 -1.48
CA GLN A 52 9.25 -9.98 -1.56
C GLN A 52 8.33 -8.76 -1.65
N MET A 53 8.61 -7.71 -0.88
CA MET A 53 7.83 -6.47 -0.95
C MET A 53 8.01 -5.75 -2.28
N ALA A 54 9.24 -5.69 -2.81
CA ALA A 54 9.51 -5.12 -4.14
C ALA A 54 8.65 -5.79 -5.23
N LYS A 55 8.53 -7.12 -5.17
CA LYS A 55 7.70 -7.87 -6.11
C LYS A 55 6.21 -7.49 -6.00
N ILE A 56 5.69 -7.31 -4.79
CA ILE A 56 4.29 -6.89 -4.56
C ILE A 56 4.08 -5.46 -5.05
N ILE A 57 4.98 -4.53 -4.72
CA ILE A 57 4.93 -3.13 -5.16
C ILE A 57 4.89 -3.05 -6.69
N GLN A 58 5.71 -3.85 -7.37
CA GLN A 58 5.71 -3.93 -8.83
C GLN A 58 4.38 -4.45 -9.38
N GLN A 59 3.79 -5.48 -8.75
CA GLN A 59 2.47 -5.99 -9.15
C GLN A 59 1.37 -4.93 -8.96
N LEU A 60 1.37 -4.20 -7.85
CA LEU A 60 0.40 -3.13 -7.58
C LEU A 60 0.55 -1.98 -8.59
N LYS A 61 1.78 -1.62 -8.94
CA LYS A 61 2.07 -0.65 -10.00
C LYS A 61 1.54 -1.09 -11.35
N GLU A 62 1.76 -2.35 -11.73
CA GLU A 62 1.26 -2.94 -12.98
C GLU A 62 -0.28 -3.01 -13.03
N MET A 63 -0.93 -3.20 -11.89
CA MET A 63 -2.39 -3.15 -11.75
C MET A 63 -2.95 -1.71 -11.81
N GLY A 64 -2.09 -0.69 -11.78
CA GLY A 64 -2.50 0.71 -11.77
C GLY A 64 -3.06 1.17 -10.42
N THR A 65 -2.70 0.55 -9.30
CA THR A 65 -3.17 1.01 -7.98
C THR A 65 -2.91 2.51 -7.80
N VAL A 66 -3.97 3.25 -7.46
CA VAL A 66 -3.98 4.72 -7.41
C VAL A 66 -3.53 5.21 -6.03
N PHE A 67 -3.99 4.54 -4.98
CA PHE A 67 -3.64 4.85 -3.60
C PHE A 67 -3.09 3.62 -2.90
N LEU A 68 -1.88 3.74 -2.36
CA LEU A 68 -1.27 2.73 -1.49
C LEU A 68 -1.03 3.33 -0.11
N THR A 69 -1.72 2.79 0.89
CA THR A 69 -1.54 3.14 2.30
C THR A 69 -0.67 2.09 2.98
N LEU A 70 0.46 2.51 3.53
CA LEU A 70 1.31 1.68 4.38
C LEU A 70 0.81 1.77 5.82
N SER A 71 0.52 0.64 6.46
CA SER A 71 -0.09 0.55 7.79
C SER A 71 0.41 -0.67 8.58
N GLY A 72 -0.33 -1.09 9.60
CA GLY A 72 -0.04 -2.21 10.48
C GLY A 72 0.13 -1.77 11.94
N GLY A 73 1.11 -2.37 12.63
CA GLY A 73 1.57 -1.99 13.96
C GLY A 73 2.44 -0.73 13.93
N GLU A 74 3.51 -0.72 14.73
CA GLU A 74 4.44 0.42 14.77
C GLU A 74 5.48 0.29 13.64
N PRO A 75 5.49 1.19 12.62
CA PRO A 75 6.39 1.07 11.48
C PRO A 75 7.87 1.04 11.85
N PHE A 76 8.27 1.76 12.90
CA PHE A 76 9.68 1.84 13.33
C PHE A 76 10.20 0.58 14.05
N VAL A 77 9.34 -0.42 14.32
CA VAL A 77 9.79 -1.76 14.76
C VAL A 77 10.48 -2.53 13.62
N ARG A 78 10.27 -2.08 12.39
CA ARG A 78 10.88 -2.65 11.19
C ARG A 78 12.12 -1.84 10.79
N ASP A 79 13.30 -2.45 10.95
CA ASP A 79 14.60 -1.79 10.78
C ASP A 79 14.82 -1.21 9.36
N ASP A 80 14.19 -1.80 8.33
CA ASP A 80 14.27 -1.43 6.92
C ASP A 80 13.09 -0.56 6.44
N ILE A 81 12.28 0.04 7.34
CA ILE A 81 11.09 0.83 6.97
C ILE A 81 11.41 1.98 5.99
N MET A 82 12.55 2.64 6.15
CA MET A 82 12.96 3.74 5.28
C MET A 82 13.24 3.28 3.85
N ASP A 83 13.82 2.08 3.68
CA ASP A 83 14.06 1.48 2.37
C ASP A 83 12.74 1.15 1.66
N ILE A 84 11.71 0.76 2.41
CA ILE A 84 10.36 0.50 1.89
C ILE A 84 9.72 1.79 1.40
N ILE A 85 9.77 2.85 2.21
CA ILE A 85 9.20 4.16 1.86
C ILE A 85 9.86 4.69 0.59
N GLU A 86 11.19 4.61 0.49
CA GLU A 86 11.93 5.04 -0.70
C GLU A 86 11.57 4.18 -1.93
N MET A 87 11.48 2.86 -1.76
CA MET A 87 11.06 1.95 -2.82
C MET A 87 9.64 2.28 -3.32
N VAL A 88 8.67 2.45 -2.42
CA VAL A 88 7.29 2.83 -2.78
C VAL A 88 7.27 4.18 -3.46
N ARG A 89 7.98 5.18 -2.91
CA ARG A 89 8.09 6.52 -3.50
C ARG A 89 8.65 6.46 -4.92
N ARG A 90 9.72 5.70 -5.16
CA ARG A 90 10.30 5.56 -6.51
C ARG A 90 9.31 4.93 -7.49
N GLU A 91 8.56 3.91 -7.05
CA GLU A 91 7.66 3.17 -7.94
C GLU A 91 6.31 3.86 -8.17
N PHE A 92 5.79 4.60 -7.18
CA PHE A 92 4.47 5.26 -7.22
C PHE A 92 4.54 6.78 -7.43
N PHE A 93 5.68 7.42 -7.19
CA PHE A 93 5.83 8.88 -7.09
C PHE A 93 6.95 9.40 -8.01
N CYS A 94 6.81 9.21 -9.34
CA CYS A 94 7.32 10.20 -10.30
C CYS A 94 6.81 10.04 -11.75
N ASP A 95 6.59 11.23 -12.33
CA ASP A 95 6.52 11.71 -13.71
C ASP A 95 5.20 11.75 -14.49
N HIS A 96 4.20 10.89 -14.26
CA HIS A 96 2.96 11.03 -15.05
C HIS A 96 1.69 10.62 -14.31
N PRO A 97 1.01 11.55 -13.61
CA PRO A 97 -0.30 11.27 -13.00
C PRO A 97 -1.38 10.78 -13.98
N PHE A 98 -1.16 10.90 -15.31
CA PHE A 98 -2.13 10.53 -16.34
C PHE A 98 -1.66 9.51 -17.38
N LYS A 99 -0.39 9.06 -17.39
CA LYS A 99 0.09 8.12 -18.43
C LYS A 99 -0.18 6.64 -18.10
N CYS A 100 -0.71 6.37 -16.90
CA CYS A 100 -1.08 5.03 -16.45
C CYS A 100 -2.60 4.77 -16.48
N TYR A 101 -3.41 5.82 -16.65
CA TYR A 101 -4.83 5.62 -16.88
C TYR A 101 -5.05 5.21 -18.32
N ILE A 102 -5.34 3.92 -18.51
CA ILE A 102 -5.92 3.33 -19.73
C ILE A 102 -4.91 3.14 -20.88
N ASN A 103 -4.28 1.97 -20.91
CA ASN A 103 -4.42 1.14 -22.12
C ASN A 103 -5.65 0.25 -21.93
#